data_AF-A0A821THM2-F1
#
_entry.id   AF-A0A821THM2-F1
#
_cell.length_a   1.000
_cell.length_b   1.000
_cell.length_c   1.000
_cell.angle_alpha   90.00
_cell.angle_beta   90.00
_cell.angle_gamma   90.00
#
_symmetry.space_group_name_H-M   'P 1'
#
loop_
_entity.id
_entity.type
_entity.pdbx_description
1 polymer ?
#
loop_
_entity_poly.entity_id
_entity_poly.type
_entity_poly.pdbx_seq_one_letter_code
_entity_poly.pdbx_strand_id
1 'polypeptide(L)' 'DENRQKIDELVFEWFTQQRAKQIPISGPILQEKARQGAEQLGYTSETFKASNVWLEKFRDRHAISFRTIN' A
#
# COMPACT_ATOMS: atom_id res chain seq x y z
N ASP A 1 -4.21 -16.21 -0.90
CA ASP A 1 -2.76 -16.00 -1.00
C ASP A 1 -2.22 -15.26 0.22
N GLU A 2 -1.61 -15.98 1.15
CA GLU A 2 -0.94 -15.43 2.36
C GLU A 2 0.14 -14.39 2.02
N ASN A 3 0.75 -14.50 0.84
CA ASN A 3 1.82 -13.60 0.37
C ASN A 3 1.37 -12.15 0.18
N ARG A 4 0.12 -11.93 -0.27
CA ARG A 4 -0.43 -10.58 -0.48
C ARG A 4 -0.72 -9.89 0.85
N GLN A 5 -1.00 -10.68 1.89
CA GLN A 5 -1.34 -10.20 3.22
C GLN A 5 -0.12 -9.59 3.91
N LYS A 6 1.05 -10.23 3.81
CA LYS A 6 2.32 -9.70 4.35
C LYS A 6 2.70 -8.33 3.77
N ILE A 7 2.55 -8.15 2.44
CA ILE A 7 2.82 -6.86 1.79
C ILE A 7 1.79 -5.82 2.26
N ASP A 8 0.52 -6.20 2.36
CA ASP A 8 -0.58 -5.35 2.83
C ASP A 8 -0.29 -4.84 4.27
N GLU A 9 0.09 -5.74 5.19
CA GLU A 9 0.45 -5.38 6.57
C GLU A 9 1.67 -4.46 6.65
N LEU A 10 2.74 -4.77 5.91
CA LEU A 10 3.96 -3.96 5.89
C LEU A 10 3.70 -2.55 5.36
N VAL A 11 2.90 -2.42 4.30
CA VAL A 11 2.52 -1.12 3.75
C VAL A 11 1.59 -0.37 4.69
N PHE A 12 0.68 -1.07 5.39
CA PHE A 12 -0.23 -0.46 6.35
C PHE A 12 0.49 0.07 7.59
N GLU A 13 1.44 -0.68 8.12
CA GLU A 13 2.28 -0.22 9.24
C GLU A 13 3.05 1.05 8.83
N TRP A 14 3.70 1.02 7.67
CA TRP A 14 4.41 2.18 7.14
C TRP A 14 3.46 3.37 6.93
N PHE A 15 2.28 3.15 6.34
CA PHE A 15 1.28 4.20 6.13
C PHE A 15 0.83 4.82 7.45
N THR A 16 0.60 4.00 8.48
CA THR A 16 0.22 4.47 9.82
C THR A 16 1.31 5.34 10.43
N GLN A 17 2.59 4.97 10.27
CA GLN A 17 3.72 5.81 10.69
C GLN A 17 3.75 7.15 9.94
N GLN A 18 3.48 7.18 8.63
CA GLN A 18 3.41 8.43 7.87
C GLN A 18 2.24 9.31 8.32
N ARG A 19 1.07 8.70 8.58
CA ARG A 19 -0.11 9.40 9.11
C ARG A 19 0.14 9.99 10.49
N ALA A 20 0.86 9.28 11.37
CA ALA A 20 1.27 9.80 12.67
C ALA A 20 2.18 11.04 12.53
N LYS A 21 2.97 11.10 11.46
CA LYS A 21 3.81 12.26 11.10
C LYS A 21 3.05 13.37 10.35
N GLN A 22 1.72 13.26 10.21
CA GLN A 22 0.88 14.19 9.43
C GLN A 22 1.28 14.30 7.94
N ILE A 23 1.99 13.31 7.41
CA ILE A 23 2.44 13.32 6.01
C ILE A 23 1.29 12.83 5.12
N PRO A 24 0.84 13.63 4.14
CA PRO A 24 -0.14 13.17 3.17
C PRO A 24 0.53 12.16 2.22
N ILE A 25 0.01 10.94 2.21
CA ILE A 25 0.43 9.89 1.28
C ILE A 25 -0.62 9.76 0.19
N SER A 26 -0.18 9.86 -1.06
CA SER A 26 -1.03 9.68 -2.25
C SER A 26 -1.05 8.21 -2.68
N GLY A 27 -2.08 7.83 -3.43
CA GLY A 27 -2.21 6.48 -4.01
C GLY A 27 -0.95 5.97 -4.73
N PRO A 28 -0.32 6.74 -5.63
CA PRO A 28 0.90 6.31 -6.33
C PRO A 28 2.09 6.04 -5.40
N ILE A 29 2.23 6.83 -4.33
CA ILE A 29 3.29 6.63 -3.33
C ILE A 29 3.05 5.31 -2.58
N LEU A 30 1.79 5.01 -2.26
CA LEU A 30 1.40 3.76 -1.62
C LEU A 30 1.70 2.55 -2.51
N GLN A 31 1.44 2.67 -3.82
CA GLN A 31 1.73 1.63 -4.81
C GLN A 31 3.23 1.37 -4.93
N GLU A 32 4.05 2.42 -5.00
CA GLU A 32 5.51 2.27 -5.00
C GLU A 32 6.00 1.61 -3.71
N LYS A 33 5.48 2.01 -2.55
CA LYS A 33 5.85 1.39 -1.28
C LYS A 33 5.50 -0.09 -1.25
N ALA A 34 4.35 -0.46 -1.80
CA ALA A 34 3.93 -1.85 -1.91
C ALA A 34 4.82 -2.65 -2.87
N ARG A 35 5.29 -2.03 -3.96
CA ARG A 35 6.28 -2.64 -4.87
C ARG A 35 7.61 -2.87 -4.16
N GLN A 36 8.12 -1.88 -3.42
CA GLN A 36 9.34 -2.00 -2.63
C GLN A 36 9.21 -3.08 -1.54
N GLY A 37 8.07 -3.13 -0.85
CA GLY A 37 7.80 -4.18 0.15
C GLY A 37 7.75 -5.58 -0.48
N ALA A 38 7.20 -5.69 -1.69
CA ALA A 38 7.22 -6.93 -2.44
C ALA A 38 8.66 -7.34 -2.82
N GLU A 39 9.47 -6.40 -3.32
CA GLU A 39 10.89 -6.65 -3.66
C GLU A 39 11.71 -7.09 -2.44
N GLN A 40 11.49 -6.47 -1.27
CA GLN A 40 12.16 -6.85 -0.02
C GLN A 40 11.84 -8.27 0.45
N LEU A 41 10.64 -8.75 0.14
CA LEU A 41 10.22 -10.11 0.45
C LEU A 41 10.61 -11.11 -0.66
N GLY A 42 11.34 -10.66 -1.69
CA GLY A 42 11.79 -11.48 -2.81
C GLY A 42 10.73 -11.73 -3.88
N TYR A 43 9.62 -10.96 -3.87
CA TYR A 43 8.58 -11.08 -4.88
C TYR A 43 8.90 -10.21 -6.11
N THR A 44 8.69 -10.78 -7.29
CA THR A 44 8.86 -10.08 -8.56
C THR A 44 7.62 -9.26 -8.92
N SER A 45 7.81 -8.25 -9.77
CA SER A 45 6.73 -7.43 -10.36
C SER A 45 5.68 -8.25 -11.14
N GLU A 46 5.99 -9.50 -11.50
CA GLU A 46 5.03 -10.44 -12.09
C GLU A 46 4.05 -11.01 -11.05
N THR A 47 4.51 -11.16 -9.80
CA THR A 47 3.72 -11.73 -8.70
C THR A 47 2.88 -10.68 -7.99
N PHE A 48 3.38 -9.44 -7.90
CA PHE A 48 2.70 -8.33 -7.25
C PHE A 48 2.87 -7.02 -8.04
N LYS A 49 1.79 -6.60 -8.72
CA LYS A 49 1.80 -5.40 -9.58
C LYS A 49 1.39 -4.10 -8.87
N ALA A 50 1.12 -4.13 -7.56
CA ALA A 50 0.55 -2.99 -6.83
C ALA A 50 -0.55 -2.24 -7.62
N SER A 51 -1.41 -3.00 -8.31
CA SER A 51 -2.33 -2.44 -9.30
C SER A 51 -3.38 -1.55 -8.64
N ASN A 52 -4.09 -0.74 -9.45
CA ASN A 52 -5.18 0.08 -8.93
C ASN A 52 -6.22 -0.76 -8.18
N VAL A 53 -6.50 -1.98 -8.65
CA VAL A 53 -7.38 -2.93 -7.94
C VAL A 53 -6.84 -3.32 -6.57
N TRP A 54 -5.52 -3.52 -6.44
CA TRP A 54 -4.92 -3.75 -5.13
C TRP A 54 -5.06 -2.52 -4.23
N LEU A 55 -4.78 -1.33 -4.75
CA LEU A 55 -4.92 -0.06 -4.01
C LEU A 55 -6.36 0.15 -3.53
N GLU A 56 -7.34 -0.13 -4.39
CA GLU A 56 -8.77 -0.05 -4.05
C GLU A 56 -9.18 -1.04 -2.96
N LYS A 57 -8.64 -2.26 -2.98
CA LYS A 57 -8.89 -3.24 -1.91
C LYS A 57 -8.15 -2.90 -0.63
N PHE A 58 -6.93 -2.34 -0.73
CA PHE A 58 -6.14 -1.89 0.40
C PHE A 58 -6.85 -0.77 1.15
N ARG A 59 -7.37 0.24 0.42
CA ARG A 59 -8.13 1.32 1.04
C ARG A 59 -9.40 0.81 1.73
N ASP A 60 -10.07 -0.17 1.14
CA ASP A 60 -11.34 -0.69 1.64
C ASP A 60 -11.12 -1.49 2.93
N ARG A 61 -10.10 -2.35 2.95
CA ARG A 61 -9.69 -3.12 4.14
C ARG A 61 -9.28 -2.25 5.32
N HIS A 62 -8.57 -1.16 5.04
CA HIS A 62 -7.99 -0.29 6.08
C HIS A 62 -8.80 0.99 6.31
N ALA A 63 -9.99 1.11 5.71
CA ALA A 63 -10.85 2.29 5.75
C ALA A 63 -10.10 3.61 5.42
N ILE A 64 -9.17 3.56 4.47
CA ILE A 64 -8.36 4.72 4.09
C ILE A 64 -9.14 5.57 3.07
N SER A 65 -9.55 6.76 3.47
CA SER A 65 -10.12 7.73 2.54
C SER A 65 -9.06 8.72 2.07
N PHE A 66 -8.79 8.75 0.75
CA PHE A 66 -8.14 9.92 0.15
C PHE A 66 -9.18 11.04 0.13
N ARG A 67 -8.91 12.14 0.83
CA ARG A 67 -9.72 13.35 0.65
C ARG A 67 -9.30 13.94 -0.69
N THR A 68 -10.16 13.83 -1.69
CA THR A 68 -10.05 14.67 -2.88
C THR A 68 -10.35 16.09 -2.44
N ILE A 69 -9.36 16.97 -2.48
CA ILE A 69 -9.59 18.41 -2.37
C ILE A 69 -10.11 18.82 -3.75
N ASN A 70 -11.42 19.06 -3.84
CA ASN A 70 -12.04 19.73 -4.99
C ASN A 70 -11.79 21.24 -4.91
#